data_AF-A0A3B9I562-F1
#
_entry.id   AF-A0A3B9I562-F1
#
_cell.length_a   1.000
_cell.length_b   1.000
_cell.length_c   1.000
_cell.angle_alpha   90.00
_cell.angle_beta   90.00
_cell.angle_gamma   90.00
#
_symmetry.space_group_name_H-M   'P 1'
#
loop_
_entity.id
_entity.type
_entity.pdbx_description
1 polymer ?
#
loop_
_entity_poly.entity_id
_entity_poly.type
_entity_poly.pdbx_seq_one_letter_code
_entity_poly.pdbx_strand_id
1 'polypeptide(L)'
;MVDGLGVGDVGNIVLRDRKILSEDGLIIAVVTVDRATGTILSGPDIVSRGFVYVRDNEDLIVEAKLIVKASIEKSFKNKIKDWSPIKNAIRDDLSKFIYNDIQRRPMILPIIMELKK
;
A
#
# COMPACT_ATOMS: atom_id res chain seq x y z
N MET A 1 23.84 34.85 -15.18
CA MET A 1 23.06 34.02 -14.25
C MET A 1 21.77 33.68 -14.95
N VAL A 2 21.51 32.40 -15.20
CA VAL A 2 20.27 31.89 -15.80
C VAL A 2 19.59 31.08 -14.70
N ASP A 3 18.50 31.61 -14.14
CA ASP A 3 17.68 30.87 -13.17
C ASP A 3 16.87 29.80 -13.93
N GLY A 4 17.45 28.61 -14.01
CA GLY A 4 16.85 27.40 -14.56
C GLY A 4 16.06 26.63 -13.49
N LEU A 5 15.07 27.26 -12.88
CA LEU A 5 14.14 26.60 -11.96
C LEU A 5 13.10 25.81 -12.77
N GLY A 6 13.28 24.50 -12.95
CA GLY A 6 12.14 23.62 -13.27
C GLY A 6 12.36 22.46 -14.24
N VAL A 7 13.41 22.45 -15.07
CA VAL A 7 13.59 21.38 -16.08
C VAL A 7 14.45 20.21 -15.58
N GLY A 8 15.26 20.41 -14.52
CA GLY A 8 16.12 19.37 -13.93
C GLY A 8 15.51 18.61 -12.74
N ASP A 9 14.60 19.23 -11.98
CA ASP A 9 14.09 18.64 -10.72
C ASP A 9 13.11 17.49 -10.95
N VAL A 10 12.23 17.59 -11.95
CA VAL A 10 11.25 16.54 -12.26
C VAL A 10 11.96 15.27 -12.75
N GLY A 11 12.99 15.42 -13.59
CA GLY A 11 13.79 14.29 -14.06
C GLY A 11 14.50 13.55 -12.93
N ASN A 12 15.09 14.29 -11.99
CA ASN A 12 15.76 13.71 -10.81
C ASN A 12 14.79 13.02 -9.85
N ILE A 13 13.59 13.56 -9.63
CA ILE A 13 12.55 12.91 -8.81
C ILE A 13 12.09 11.60 -9.45
N VAL A 14 11.80 11.60 -10.76
CA VAL A 14 11.39 10.39 -11.49
C VAL A 14 12.49 9.33 -11.49
N LEU A 15 13.76 9.71 -11.67
CA LEU A 15 14.90 8.79 -11.62
C LEU A 15 15.11 8.21 -10.21
N ARG A 16 14.91 9.02 -9.16
CA ARG A 16 14.95 8.57 -7.76
C ARG A 16 13.85 7.56 -7.47
N ASP A 17 12.61 7.85 -7.87
CA ASP A 17 11.48 6.94 -7.67
C ASP A 17 11.71 5.62 -8.41
N ARG A 18 12.23 5.68 -9.64
CA ARG A 18 12.63 4.47 -10.40
C ARG A 18 13.69 3.66 -9.66
N LYS A 19 14.69 4.30 -9.05
CA LYS A 19 15.74 3.62 -8.30
C LYS A 19 15.14 2.88 -7.09
N ILE A 20 14.33 3.56 -6.28
CA ILE A 20 13.65 2.96 -5.11
C ILE A 20 12.77 1.79 -5.55
N LEU A 21 11.99 1.95 -6.62
CA LEU A 21 11.12 0.89 -7.15
C LEU A 21 11.89 -0.32 -7.69
N SER A 22 13.09 -0.10 -8.23
CA SER A 22 13.94 -1.17 -8.78
C SER A 22 14.66 -1.96 -7.69
N GLU A 23 14.97 -1.32 -6.55
CA GLU A 23 15.73 -1.92 -5.44
C GLU A 23 14.82 -2.57 -4.38
N ASP A 24 13.70 -1.91 -4.05
CA ASP A 24 12.83 -2.31 -2.94
C ASP A 24 11.48 -2.87 -3.37
N GLY A 25 11.15 -2.86 -4.67
CA GLY A 25 9.92 -3.40 -5.21
C GLY A 25 8.63 -2.70 -4.75
N LEU A 26 7.48 -3.27 -5.13
CA LEU A 26 6.15 -2.71 -4.94
C LEU A 26 5.19 -3.78 -4.41
N ILE A 27 4.38 -3.38 -3.43
CA ILE A 27 3.21 -4.13 -2.95
C ILE A 27 1.96 -3.27 -3.17
N ILE A 28 0.96 -3.85 -3.81
CA ILE A 28 -0.35 -3.24 -4.03
C ILE A 28 -1.38 -4.03 -3.24
N ALA A 29 -2.17 -3.34 -2.41
CA ALA A 29 -3.27 -3.94 -1.68
C ALA A 29 -4.59 -3.39 -2.22
N VAL A 30 -5.40 -4.23 -2.84
CA VAL A 30 -6.69 -3.85 -3.44
C VAL A 30 -7.82 -4.39 -2.59
N VAL A 31 -8.78 -3.54 -2.24
CA VAL A 31 -9.94 -3.94 -1.43
C VAL A 31 -11.17 -3.15 -1.86
N THR A 32 -12.32 -3.81 -1.87
CA THR A 32 -13.62 -3.15 -2.07
C THR A 32 -14.35 -3.05 -0.75
N VAL A 33 -14.74 -1.83 -0.36
CA VAL A 33 -15.37 -1.57 0.94
C VAL A 33 -16.66 -0.80 0.75
N ASP A 34 -17.71 -1.22 1.44
CA ASP A 34 -18.92 -0.41 1.62
C ASP A 34 -18.63 0.70 2.63
N ARG A 35 -18.66 1.96 2.18
CA ARG A 35 -18.36 3.13 3.02
C ARG A 35 -19.36 3.34 4.14
N ALA A 36 -20.62 2.93 3.97
CA ALA A 36 -21.65 3.15 4.96
C ALA A 36 -21.42 2.27 6.20
N THR A 37 -21.10 0.99 5.95
CA THR A 37 -20.99 -0.05 6.98
C THR A 37 -19.55 -0.35 7.38
N GLY A 38 -18.57 -0.03 6.53
CA GLY A 38 -17.17 -0.46 6.68
C GLY A 38 -16.95 -1.93 6.32
N THR A 39 -17.96 -2.61 5.78
CA THR A 39 -17.85 -4.02 5.39
C THR A 39 -16.99 -4.16 4.15
N ILE A 40 -16.03 -5.08 4.20
CA ILE A 40 -15.25 -5.49 3.02
C ILE A 40 -16.14 -6.36 2.15
N LEU A 41 -16.43 -5.88 0.94
CA LEU A 41 -17.25 -6.57 -0.05
C LEU A 41 -16.43 -7.55 -0.89
N SER A 42 -15.15 -7.24 -1.12
CA SER A 42 -14.23 -8.07 -1.91
C SER A 42 -12.77 -7.75 -1.57
N GLY A 43 -11.88 -8.74 -1.75
CA GLY A 43 -10.48 -8.69 -1.30
C GLY A 43 -10.34 -8.88 0.22
N PRO A 44 -9.20 -8.49 0.82
CA PRO A 44 -8.05 -7.83 0.19
C PRO A 44 -7.26 -8.74 -0.76
N ASP A 45 -6.81 -8.20 -1.88
CA ASP A 45 -5.88 -8.86 -2.79
C ASP A 45 -4.54 -8.16 -2.79
N ILE A 46 -3.47 -8.95 -2.71
CA ILE A 46 -2.10 -8.47 -2.60
C ILE A 46 -1.39 -8.83 -3.90
N VAL A 47 -0.83 -7.82 -4.56
CA VAL A 47 -0.02 -7.98 -5.76
C VAL A 47 1.38 -7.46 -5.46
N SER A 48 2.39 -8.29 -5.67
CA SER A 48 3.80 -7.91 -5.47
C SER A 48 4.57 -7.92 -6.80
N ARG A 49 5.44 -6.91 -7.01
CA ARG A 49 6.39 -6.83 -8.13
C ARG A 49 7.76 -6.38 -7.63
N GLY A 50 8.83 -6.90 -8.23
CA GLY A 50 10.20 -6.63 -7.77
C GLY A 50 10.60 -7.40 -6.52
N PHE A 51 9.72 -8.26 -6.00
CA PHE A 51 9.99 -9.19 -4.90
C PHE A 51 10.06 -10.62 -5.44
N VAL A 52 11.26 -11.18 -5.47
CA VAL A 52 11.47 -12.59 -5.82
C VAL A 52 10.90 -13.51 -4.72
N TYR A 53 10.95 -13.08 -3.46
CA TYR A 53 10.61 -13.91 -2.30
C TYR A 53 9.11 -14.00 -1.96
N VAL A 54 8.32 -13.01 -2.35
CA VAL A 54 6.89 -12.93 -1.99
C VAL A 54 6.02 -13.81 -2.91
N ARG A 55 6.51 -14.19 -4.09
CA ARG A 55 5.75 -15.01 -5.04
C ARG A 55 5.60 -16.47 -4.60
N ASP A 56 6.56 -16.97 -3.82
CA ASP A 56 6.58 -18.35 -3.34
C ASP A 56 6.25 -18.45 -1.84
N ASN A 57 5.93 -17.31 -1.18
CA ASN A 57 5.57 -17.26 0.24
C ASN A 57 4.08 -16.93 0.40
N GLU A 58 3.24 -17.97 0.24
CA GLU A 58 1.79 -17.87 0.39
C GLU A 58 1.39 -17.37 1.79
N ASP A 59 2.10 -17.80 2.83
CA ASP A 59 1.82 -17.41 4.22
C ASP A 59 1.97 -15.89 4.42
N LEU A 60 3.03 -15.29 3.88
CA LEU A 60 3.24 -13.84 3.94
C LEU A 60 2.13 -13.07 3.23
N ILE A 61 1.63 -13.60 2.10
CA ILE A 61 0.48 -13.01 1.39
C ILE A 61 -0.79 -13.11 2.25
N VAL A 62 -1.05 -14.26 2.86
CA VAL A 62 -2.22 -14.48 3.72
C VAL A 62 -2.18 -13.53 4.92
N GLU A 63 -1.05 -13.41 5.60
CA GLU A 63 -0.88 -12.50 6.73
C GLU A 63 -1.03 -11.03 6.32
N ALA A 64 -0.47 -10.63 5.18
CA ALA A 64 -0.67 -9.29 4.64
C ALA A 64 -2.17 -8.99 4.40
N LYS A 65 -2.94 -9.95 3.87
CA LYS A 65 -4.40 -9.80 3.71
C LYS A 65 -5.10 -9.60 5.06
N LEU A 66 -4.72 -10.37 6.09
CA LEU A 66 -5.27 -10.23 7.44
C LEU A 66 -4.97 -8.86 8.04
N ILE A 67 -3.75 -8.34 7.85
CA ILE A 67 -3.35 -7.01 8.32
C ILE A 67 -4.17 -5.91 7.65
N VAL A 68 -4.35 -5.95 6.33
CA VAL A 68 -5.18 -4.98 5.61
C VAL A 68 -6.60 -4.98 6.16
N LYS A 69 -7.20 -6.17 6.35
CA LYS A 69 -8.54 -6.32 6.91
C LYS A 69 -8.63 -5.72 8.32
N ALA A 70 -7.71 -6.07 9.21
CA ALA A 70 -7.68 -5.56 10.57
C ALA A 70 -7.52 -4.02 10.62
N SER A 71 -6.70 -3.45 9.73
CA SER A 71 -6.48 -2.00 9.65
C SER A 71 -7.75 -1.25 9.24
N ILE A 72 -8.51 -1.80 8.28
CA ILE A 72 -9.82 -1.26 7.87
C ILE A 72 -10.83 -1.37 9.01
N GLU A 73 -11.01 -2.55 9.59
CA GLU A 73 -11.96 -2.80 10.68
C GLU A 73 -11.68 -1.87 11.89
N LYS A 74 -10.41 -1.73 12.27
CA LYS A 74 -9.97 -0.83 13.34
C LYS A 74 -10.29 0.63 13.01
N SER A 75 -10.06 1.06 11.78
CA SER A 75 -10.35 2.45 11.35
C SER A 75 -11.84 2.77 11.45
N PHE A 76 -12.71 1.87 10.97
CA PHE A 76 -14.16 2.03 11.07
C PHE A 76 -14.66 1.96 12.52
N LYS A 77 -14.09 1.08 13.35
CA LYS A 77 -14.37 1.03 14.80
C LYS A 77 -14.02 2.35 15.50
N ASN A 78 -12.98 3.03 15.04
CA ASN A 78 -12.57 4.35 15.50
C ASN A 78 -13.33 5.51 14.82
N LYS A 79 -14.42 5.21 14.10
CA LYS A 79 -15.26 6.18 13.37
C LYS A 79 -14.52 6.97 12.28
N ILE A 80 -13.41 6.45 11.78
CA ILE A 80 -12.68 7.03 10.65
C ILE A 80 -13.34 6.52 9.36
N LYS A 81 -13.95 7.44 8.59
CA LYS A 81 -14.64 7.12 7.33
C LYS A 81 -13.97 7.70 6.08
N ASP A 82 -12.88 8.44 6.26
CA ASP A 82 -12.13 9.02 5.15
C ASP A 82 -11.10 8.03 4.62
N TRP A 83 -11.03 7.90 3.30
CA TRP A 83 -10.14 6.93 2.67
C TRP A 83 -8.67 7.27 2.85
N SER A 84 -8.30 8.54 2.98
CA SER A 84 -6.89 8.95 3.17
C SER A 84 -6.27 8.38 4.46
N PRO A 85 -6.86 8.60 5.66
CA PRO A 85 -6.32 8.00 6.88
C PRO A 85 -6.40 6.47 6.89
N ILE A 86 -7.43 5.85 6.30
CA ILE A 86 -7.51 4.38 6.19
C ILE A 86 -6.37 3.84 5.31
N LYS A 87 -6.12 4.48 4.16
CA LYS A 87 -4.98 4.12 3.29
C LYS A 87 -3.64 4.28 3.99
N ASN A 88 -3.45 5.35 4.75
CA ASN A 88 -2.22 5.53 5.54
C ASN A 88 -2.05 4.44 6.59
N ALA A 89 -3.11 4.08 7.32
CA ALA A 89 -3.07 3.01 8.30
C ALA A 89 -2.67 1.66 7.66
N ILE A 90 -3.30 1.30 6.53
CA ILE A 90 -2.96 0.09 5.77
C ILE A 90 -1.48 0.10 5.37
N ARG A 91 -1.01 1.22 4.80
CA ARG A 91 0.38 1.37 4.37
C ARG A 91 1.35 1.18 5.53
N ASP A 92 1.09 1.83 6.66
CA ASP A 92 2.00 1.84 7.79
C ASP A 92 2.02 0.46 8.49
N ASP A 93 0.87 -0.20 8.62
CA ASP A 93 0.76 -1.55 9.21
C ASP A 93 1.45 -2.60 8.33
N LEU A 94 1.21 -2.57 7.01
CA LEU A 94 1.92 -3.45 6.06
C LEU A 94 3.43 -3.16 6.03
N SER A 95 3.84 -1.89 6.07
CA SER A 95 5.26 -1.53 6.05
C SER A 95 5.99 -2.09 7.27
N LYS A 96 5.37 -2.05 8.45
CA LYS A 96 5.93 -2.63 9.67
C LYS A 96 6.03 -4.15 9.57
N PHE A 97 4.96 -4.81 9.12
CA PHE A 97 4.93 -6.25 8.95
C PHE A 97 6.03 -6.74 8.00
N ILE A 98 6.10 -6.19 6.80
CA ILE A 98 7.09 -6.59 5.79
C ILE A 98 8.51 -6.33 6.26
N TYR A 99 8.75 -5.21 6.94
CA TYR A 99 10.06 -4.93 7.51
C TYR A 99 10.45 -5.94 8.58
N ASN A 100 9.52 -6.33 9.45
CA ASN A 100 9.79 -7.31 10.50
C ASN A 100 10.06 -8.71 9.93
N ASP A 101 9.31 -9.12 8.91
CA ASP A 101 9.40 -10.47 8.35
C ASP A 101 10.63 -10.65 7.44
N ILE A 102 10.83 -9.74 6.49
CA ILE A 102 11.86 -9.90 5.44
C ILE A 102 12.91 -8.78 5.40
N GLN A 103 12.89 -7.84 6.36
CA GLN A 103 13.84 -6.72 6.44
C GLN A 103 13.91 -5.86 5.16
N ARG A 104 12.77 -5.68 4.48
CA ARG A 104 12.62 -4.86 3.27
C ARG A 104 11.61 -3.75 3.46
N ARG A 105 11.71 -2.70 2.65
CA ARG A 105 10.81 -1.53 2.67
C ARG A 105 10.20 -1.26 1.29
N PRO A 106 9.30 -2.14 0.81
CA PRO A 106 8.58 -1.89 -0.45
C PRO A 106 7.86 -0.55 -0.45
N MET A 107 7.70 0.00 -1.65
CA MET A 107 6.60 0.93 -1.86
C MET A 107 5.28 0.18 -1.66
N ILE A 108 4.40 0.70 -0.80
CA ILE A 108 3.08 0.10 -0.53
C ILE A 108 2.00 1.05 -1.05
N LEU A 109 1.17 0.53 -1.96
CA LEU A 109 0.08 1.26 -2.59
C LEU A 109 -1.28 0.62 -2.24
N PRO A 110 -2.00 1.15 -1.24
CA PRO A 110 -3.36 0.71 -0.94
C PRO A 110 -4.37 1.37 -1.88
N ILE A 111 -5.20 0.53 -2.52
CA ILE A 111 -6.28 0.92 -3.41
C ILE A 111 -7.60 0.46 -2.79
N ILE A 112 -8.44 1.43 -2.42
CA ILE A 112 -9.77 1.19 -1.89
C ILE A 112 -10.78 1.54 -2.96
N MET A 113 -11.56 0.55 -3.37
CA MET A 113 -12.71 0.71 -4.25
C MET A 113 -13.96 0.87 -3.39
N GLU A 114 -14.81 1.83 -3.74
CA GLU A 114 -16.11 2.05 -3.09
C GLU A 114 -17.20 1.69 -4.10
N LEU A 115 -18.13 0.83 -3.69
CA LEU A 115 -19.26 0.49 -4.53
C LEU A 115 -20.33 1.58 -4.35
N LYS A 116 -20.51 2.42 -5.37
CA LYS A 116 -21.63 3.38 -5.39
C LYS A 116 -22.90 2.61 -5.70
N LYS A 117 -23.85 2.61 -4.77
CA LYS A 117 -25.25 2.30 -5.09
C LYS A 117 -25.86 3.46 -5.88
#